data_AF-A0A7X7ZJX0-F1
#
_entry.id   AF-A0A7X7ZJX0-F1
#
_cell.length_a   1.000
_cell.length_b   1.000
_cell.length_c   1.000
_cell.angle_alpha   90.00
_cell.angle_beta   90.00
_cell.angle_gamma   90.00
#
_symmetry.space_group_name_H-M   'P 1'
#
loop_
_entity.id
_entity.type
_entity.pdbx_description
1 polymer ?
#
loop_
_entity_poly.entity_id
_entity_poly.type
_entity_poly.pdbx_seq_one_letter_code
_entity_poly.pdbx_strand_id
1 'polypeptide(L)' 'MTEGKRISLELGGGGRLMREFIAGTIVPAFRDPLLGELSDAVHLPGG' A
#
# COMPACT_ATOMS: atom_id res chain seq x y z
N MET A 1 -11.98 3.93 -23.10
CA MET A 1 -12.69 4.00 -21.82
C MET A 1 -11.66 4.29 -20.73
N THR A 2 -11.50 5.54 -20.31
CA THR A 2 -10.75 5.83 -19.08
C THR A 2 -11.75 5.69 -17.94
N GLU A 3 -12.03 4.43 -17.59
CA GLU A 3 -12.96 4.07 -16.52
C GLU A 3 -12.42 4.66 -15.22
N GLY A 4 -13.14 5.64 -14.66
CA GLY A 4 -12.79 6.23 -13.38
C GLY A 4 -12.63 5.09 -12.37
N LYS A 5 -11.42 4.95 -11.80
CA LYS A 5 -11.11 3.96 -10.76
C LYS A 5 -12.20 4.04 -9.70
N ARG A 6 -13.13 3.09 -9.71
CA ARG A 6 -14.18 2.99 -8.70
C ARG A 6 -13.48 2.75 -7.37
N ILE A 7 -13.56 3.71 -6.45
CA ILE A 7 -13.09 3.52 -5.09
C ILE A 7 -14.06 2.55 -4.42
N SER A 8 -13.62 1.31 -4.25
CA SER A 8 -14.34 0.30 -3.48
C SER A 8 -14.12 0.56 -1.99
N LEU A 9 -15.19 0.55 -1.19
CA LEU A 9 -15.08 0.64 0.27
C LEU A 9 -14.28 -0.54 0.85
N GLU A 10 -14.30 -1.69 0.19
CA GLU A 10 -13.53 -2.87 0.61
C GLU A 10 -12.02 -2.65 0.56
N LEU A 11 -11.55 -1.72 -0.30
CA LEU A 11 -10.13 -1.32 -0.32
C LEU A 11 -9.72 -0.55 0.93
N GLY A 12 -10.67 0.02 1.70
CA GLY A 12 -10.40 0.70 2.96
C GLY A 12 -10.70 -0.13 4.21
N GLY A 13 -11.21 -1.36 4.05
CA GLY A 13 -11.76 -2.16 5.15
C GLY A 13 -10.74 -2.91 6.02
N GLY A 14 -9.43 -2.74 5.80
CA GLY A 14 -8.40 -3.44 6.59
C GLY A 14 -8.13 -4.91 6.21
N GLY A 15 -9.04 -5.51 5.43
CA GLY A 15 -9.01 -6.92 5.05
C GLY A 15 -7.99 -7.26 3.96
N ARG A 16 -8.10 -8.51 3.47
CA ARG A 16 -7.21 -9.07 2.45
C ARG A 16 -7.08 -8.19 1.21
N LEU A 17 -8.20 -7.70 0.68
CA LEU A 17 -8.24 -6.89 -0.53
C LEU A 17 -7.43 -5.58 -0.41
N MET A 18 -7.54 -4.90 0.74
CA MET A 18 -6.73 -3.72 1.04
C MET A 18 -5.24 -4.05 1.06
N ARG A 19 -4.87 -5.14 1.77
CA ARG A 19 -3.46 -5.55 1.92
C ARG A 19 -2.83 -5.92 0.58
N GLU A 20 -3.54 -6.66 -0.27
CA GLU A 20 -3.09 -7.01 -1.62
C GLU A 20 -2.93 -5.76 -2.50
N PHE A 21 -3.84 -4.80 -2.39
CA PHE A 21 -3.73 -3.52 -3.11
C PHE A 21 -2.51 -2.69 -2.66
N ILE A 22 -2.28 -2.58 -1.35
CA ILE A 22 -1.11 -1.86 -0.80
C ILE A 22 0.18 -2.50 -1.30
N ALA A 23 0.31 -3.83 -1.20
CA ALA A 23 1.51 -4.55 -1.60
C ALA A 23 1.76 -4.51 -3.12
N GLY A 24 0.71 -4.61 -3.94
CA GLY A 24 0.84 -4.68 -5.40
C GLY A 24 0.88 -3.32 -6.11
N THR A 25 0.32 -2.27 -5.50
CA THR A 25 0.17 -0.96 -6.16
C THR A 25 0.88 0.17 -5.42
N ILE A 26 0.75 0.25 -4.10
CA ILE A 26 1.24 1.38 -3.31
C ILE A 26 2.74 1.24 -3.03
N VAL A 27 3.18 0.15 -2.40
CA VAL A 27 4.60 -0.07 -2.04
C VAL A 27 5.54 0.03 -3.26
N PRO A 28 5.25 -0.60 -4.41
CA PRO A 28 6.14 -0.54 -5.58
C PRO A 28 6.30 0.87 -6.17
N ALA A 29 5.34 1.78 -5.91
CA ALA A 29 5.41 3.14 -6.41
C ALA A 29 6.49 3.98 -5.71
N PHE A 30 6.82 3.67 -4.45
CA PHE A 30 7.83 4.38 -3.67
C PHE A 30 9.26 3.87 -3.91
N ARG A 31 9.40 2.61 -4.34
CA ARG A 31 10.70 1.96 -4.61
C ARG A 31 11.68 2.01 -3.43
N ASP A 32 11.16 1.99 -2.21
CA ASP A 32 11.96 2.04 -0.99
C ASP A 32 11.96 0.65 -0.30
N PRO A 33 13.13 0.04 -0.07
CA PRO A 33 13.22 -1.25 0.61
C PRO A 33 12.67 -1.23 2.04
N LEU A 34 12.66 -0.08 2.72
CA LEU A 34 12.13 0.06 4.09
C LEU A 34 10.62 -0.17 4.16
N LEU A 35 9.91 -0.01 3.04
CA LEU A 35 8.48 -0.26 2.95
C LEU A 35 8.13 -1.74 2.69
N GLY A 36 9.12 -2.60 2.44
CA GLY A 36 8.90 -4.00 2.09
C GLY A 36 8.35 -4.86 3.23
N GLU A 37 8.70 -4.54 4.48
CA GLU A 37 8.23 -5.28 5.66
C GLU A 37 6.77 -4.96 6.02
N LEU A 38 6.25 -3.81 5.57
CA LEU A 38 4.89 -3.36 5.86
C LEU A 38 4.51 -3.41 7.36
N SER A 39 5.48 -3.16 8.24
CA SER A 39 5.29 -2.99 9.68
C SER A 39 4.48 -1.73 10.00
N ASP A 40 3.92 -1.64 11.21
CA ASP A 40 3.18 -0.45 11.66
C ASP A 40 4.05 0.83 11.61
N ALA A 41 5.37 0.67 11.75
CA ALA A 41 6.37 1.70 11.58
C ALA A 41 7.71 1.09 11.17
N VAL A 42 8.61 1.92 10.65
CA VAL A 42 10.00 1.55 10.35
C VAL A 42 10.95 2.62 10.89
N HIS A 43 12.14 2.20 11.30
CA HIS A 43 13.18 3.12 11.74
C HIS A 43 13.91 3.70 10.51
N LEU A 44 13.92 5.03 10.39
CA LEU A 44 14.65 5.69 9.32
C LEU A 44 16.11 5.92 9.71
N PRO A 45 17.07 5.70 8.79
CA PRO A 45 18.45 6.05 9.03
C PRO A 45 18.57 7.57 9.15
N GLY A 46 19.00 8.08 10.32
CA GLY A 46 19.25 9.50 10.54
C GLY A 46 18.75 10.06 11.86
N GLY A 47 17.78 9.40 12.51
CA GLY A 47 17.18 9.88 13.76
C GLY A 47 16.17 11.00 13.54
#